data_AF-A0A2P4X9M5-F1
#
_entry.id   AF-A0A2P4X9M5-F1
#
_cell.length_a   1.000
_cell.length_b   1.000
_cell.length_c   1.000
_cell.angle_alpha   90.00
_cell.angle_beta   90.00
_cell.angle_gamma   90.00
#
_symmetry.space_group_name_H-M   'P 1'
#
loop_
_entity.id
_entity.type
_entity.pdbx_description
1 polymer ?
#
loop_
_entity_poly.entity_id
_entity_poly.type
_entity_poly.pdbx_seq_one_letter_code
_entity_poly.pdbx_strand_id
1 'polypeptide(L)'
;MVLSIGADNCATNRAIVTRLGVPPIGMSFLSEYRSIIDQVQTLSTQLRYSNNAAELERHTRLKLLKANVTRWSSIFKMLQRYVKVRDAIKIVSVVKVLLPRPSTHRKIVPFVETLKDLDSVCINLQADDRTLADVRLLFDAVASKYGFS
;
A
#
# COMPACT_ATOMS: atom_id res chain seq x y z
N MET A 1 7.69 3.81 -24.71
CA MET A 1 6.73 3.21 -23.75
C MET A 1 6.31 4.31 -22.78
N VAL A 2 5.02 4.66 -22.72
CA VAL A 2 4.52 5.68 -21.78
C VAL A 2 4.14 4.97 -20.48
N LEU A 3 5.05 4.97 -19.51
CA LEU A 3 4.78 4.49 -18.15
C LEU A 3 3.84 5.49 -17.47
N SER A 4 2.75 5.01 -16.85
CA SER A 4 1.82 5.85 -16.07
C SER A 4 1.84 5.46 -14.59
N ILE A 5 2.34 6.35 -13.72
CA ILE A 5 2.22 6.24 -12.26
C ILE A 5 0.77 6.60 -11.93
N GLY A 6 -0.10 5.60 -11.99
CA GLY A 6 -1.51 5.81 -11.69
C GLY A 6 -1.75 6.01 -10.20
N ALA A 7 -1.93 7.25 -9.77
CA ALA A 7 -2.57 7.58 -8.50
C ALA A 7 -4.03 7.06 -8.47
N ASP A 8 -4.51 6.65 -7.28
CA ASP A 8 -5.86 6.14 -7.00
C ASP A 8 -6.94 6.41 -8.06
N ASN A 9 -7.39 5.36 -8.76
CA ASN A 9 -8.63 5.27 -9.55
C ASN A 9 -9.28 6.61 -9.98
N CYS A 10 -8.49 7.55 -10.51
CA CYS A 10 -8.99 8.85 -10.94
C CYS A 10 -9.54 8.69 -12.35
N ALA A 11 -10.46 9.56 -12.78
CA ALA A 11 -11.09 9.43 -14.09
C ALA A 11 -10.04 9.38 -15.21
N THR A 12 -8.95 10.14 -15.07
CA THR A 12 -7.81 10.17 -15.99
C THR A 12 -7.08 8.83 -16.03
N ASN A 13 -6.76 8.23 -14.88
CA ASN A 13 -6.07 6.94 -14.82
C ASN A 13 -6.95 5.78 -15.31
N ARG A 14 -8.26 5.82 -15.06
CA ARG A 14 -9.19 4.88 -15.68
C ARG A 14 -9.19 5.01 -17.21
N ALA A 15 -9.28 6.24 -17.73
CA ALA A 15 -9.30 6.47 -19.16
C ALA A 15 -8.00 6.00 -19.84
N ILE A 16 -6.84 6.24 -19.21
CA ILE A 16 -5.54 5.76 -19.69
C ILE A 16 -5.48 4.23 -19.67
N VAL A 17 -5.88 3.58 -18.58
CA VAL A 17 -5.91 2.11 -18.47
C VAL A 17 -6.84 1.51 -19.52
N THR A 18 -8.03 2.06 -19.72
CA THR A 18 -8.99 1.58 -20.73
C THR A 18 -8.48 1.77 -22.16
N ARG A 19 -7.79 2.88 -22.44
CA ARG A 19 -7.27 3.18 -23.79
C ARG A 19 -5.98 2.42 -24.13
N LEU A 20 -5.11 2.22 -23.14
CA LEU A 20 -3.79 1.61 -23.35
C LEU A 20 -3.74 0.12 -22.98
N GLY A 21 -4.76 -0.42 -22.29
CA GLY A 21 -4.81 -1.81 -21.86
C GLY A 21 -3.76 -2.20 -20.81
N VAL A 22 -3.00 -1.23 -20.28
CA VAL A 22 -1.95 -1.47 -19.28
C VAL A 22 -2.46 -1.14 -17.88
N PRO A 23 -2.23 -2.02 -16.88
CA PRO A 23 -2.50 -1.68 -15.50
C PRO A 23 -1.59 -0.53 -15.03
N PRO A 24 -2.07 0.35 -14.12
CA PRO A 24 -1.24 1.42 -13.59
C PRO A 24 -0.07 0.83 -12.80
N ILE A 25 1.12 1.46 -12.86
CA ILE A 25 2.37 0.94 -12.26
C ILE A 25 2.17 0.53 -10.80
N GLY A 26 1.46 1.36 -10.02
CA GLY A 26 1.15 1.04 -8.63
C GLY A 26 0.40 -0.28 -8.45
N MET A 27 -0.56 -0.59 -9.33
CA MET A 27 -1.30 -1.86 -9.27
C MET A 27 -0.46 -3.06 -9.71
N SER A 28 0.38 -2.88 -10.74
CA SER A 28 1.32 -3.93 -11.19
C SER A 28 2.34 -4.26 -10.10
N PHE A 29 2.90 -3.24 -9.45
CA PHE A 29 3.86 -3.41 -8.36
C PHE A 29 3.25 -4.13 -7.16
N LEU A 30 1.99 -3.85 -6.82
CA LEU A 30 1.29 -4.57 -5.75
C LEU A 30 1.04 -6.06 -6.07
N SER A 31 1.01 -6.45 -7.35
CA SER A 31 0.69 -7.84 -7.74
C SER A 31 1.75 -8.84 -7.25
N GLU A 32 3.02 -8.44 -7.21
CA GLU A 32 4.13 -9.24 -6.69
C GLU A 32 4.00 -9.52 -5.18
N TYR A 33 3.32 -8.60 -4.46
CA TYR A 33 3.11 -8.66 -3.02
C TYR A 33 1.72 -9.15 -2.63
N ARG A 34 0.95 -9.67 -3.59
CA ARG A 34 -0.47 -10.03 -3.39
C ARG A 34 -0.71 -10.96 -2.20
N SER A 35 0.12 -12.00 -2.06
CA SER A 35 0.00 -12.96 -0.95
C SER A 35 0.19 -12.30 0.44
N ILE A 36 1.13 -11.35 0.52
CA ILE A 36 1.42 -10.59 1.73
C ILE A 36 0.25 -9.63 2.05
N ILE A 37 -0.28 -8.96 1.03
CA ILE A 37 -1.42 -8.05 1.15
C ILE A 37 -2.65 -8.82 1.64
N ASP A 38 -2.95 -9.98 1.04
CA ASP A 38 -4.10 -10.81 1.41
C ASP A 38 -3.95 -11.36 2.84
N GLN A 39 -2.73 -11.69 3.27
CA GLN A 39 -2.46 -12.10 4.65
C GLN A 39 -2.76 -10.97 5.65
N VAL A 40 -2.27 -9.74 5.39
CA VAL A 40 -2.54 -8.58 6.27
C VAL A 40 -4.03 -8.20 6.23
N GLN A 41 -4.70 -8.36 5.10
CA GLN A 41 -6.14 -8.14 4.96
C GLN A 41 -6.97 -9.15 5.79
N THR A 42 -6.55 -10.41 5.80
CA THR A 42 -7.17 -11.47 6.61
C THR A 42 -7.01 -11.14 8.10
N LEU A 43 -5.81 -10.74 8.51
CA LEU A 43 -5.54 -10.27 9.88
C LEU A 43 -6.41 -9.05 10.24
N SER A 44 -6.55 -8.08 9.33
CA SER A 44 -7.42 -6.91 9.51
C SER A 44 -8.88 -7.28 9.72
N THR A 45 -9.37 -8.29 9.00
CA THR A 45 -10.74 -8.79 9.18
C THR A 45 -10.92 -9.45 10.55
N GLN A 46 -9.94 -10.22 11.00
CA GLN A 46 -9.99 -10.92 12.29
C GLN A 46 -9.89 -9.96 13.49
N LEU A 47 -9.09 -8.91 13.37
CA LEU A 47 -8.98 -7.86 14.39
C LEU A 47 -10.23 -6.98 14.52
N ARG A 48 -11.18 -7.09 13.60
CA ARG A 48 -12.47 -6.36 13.65
C ARG A 48 -13.56 -7.08 14.41
N TYR A 49 -13.39 -8.37 14.72
CA TYR A 49 -14.31 -9.06 15.62
C TYR A 49 -14.27 -8.40 17.00
N SER A 50 -15.45 -8.20 17.61
CA SER A 50 -15.63 -7.40 18.83
C SER A 50 -14.64 -7.75 19.95
N ASN A 51 -14.45 -9.04 20.23
CA ASN A 51 -13.55 -9.51 21.28
C ASN A 51 -12.08 -9.17 20.97
N ASN A 52 -11.65 -9.37 19.73
CA ASN A 52 -10.28 -9.08 19.30
C ASN A 52 -10.01 -7.57 19.24
N ALA A 53 -11.02 -6.80 18.80
CA ALA A 53 -10.96 -5.34 18.75
C ALA A 53 -10.87 -4.75 20.16
N ALA A 54 -11.71 -5.22 21.07
CA ALA A 54 -11.71 -4.80 22.46
C ALA A 54 -10.37 -5.11 23.14
N GLU A 55 -9.81 -6.30 22.92
CA GLU A 55 -8.51 -6.66 23.49
C GLU A 55 -7.38 -5.81 22.87
N LEU A 56 -7.38 -5.61 21.54
CA LEU A 56 -6.38 -4.74 20.89
C LEU A 56 -6.44 -3.30 21.42
N GLU A 57 -7.65 -2.79 21.70
CA GLU A 57 -7.88 -1.43 22.21
C GLU A 57 -7.25 -1.18 23.59
N ARG A 58 -7.04 -2.24 24.38
CA ARG A 58 -6.30 -2.18 25.65
C ARG A 58 -4.82 -1.90 25.47
N HIS A 59 -4.26 -2.28 24.32
CA HIS A 59 -2.82 -2.17 24.02
C HIS A 59 -2.49 -1.05 23.04
N THR A 60 -3.45 -0.57 22.26
CA THR A 60 -3.27 0.56 21.35
C THR A 60 -4.59 1.23 20.99
N ARG A 61 -4.59 2.55 20.83
CA ARG A 61 -5.73 3.31 20.28
C ARG A 61 -5.88 3.16 18.76
N LEU A 62 -4.91 2.53 18.10
CA LEU A 62 -4.86 2.41 16.64
C LEU A 62 -5.54 1.12 16.19
N LYS A 63 -6.59 1.24 15.37
CA LYS A 63 -7.23 0.10 14.72
C LYS A 63 -6.55 -0.25 13.40
N LEU A 64 -6.48 -1.53 13.07
CA LEU A 64 -5.98 -1.96 11.76
C LEU A 64 -7.02 -1.62 10.67
N LEU A 65 -6.55 -1.06 9.56
CA LEU A 65 -7.39 -0.65 8.45
C LEU A 65 -7.69 -1.85 7.54
N LYS A 66 -8.89 -1.90 6.97
CA LYS A 66 -9.23 -2.84 5.88
C LYS A 66 -8.99 -2.11 4.58
N ALA A 67 -8.17 -2.67 3.69
CA ALA A 67 -7.88 -2.03 2.41
C ALA A 67 -9.03 -2.21 1.40
N ASN A 68 -9.31 -1.21 0.58
CA ASN A 68 -10.00 -1.40 -0.69
C ASN A 68 -8.98 -1.93 -1.71
N VAL A 69 -9.13 -3.19 -2.12
CA VAL A 69 -8.16 -3.92 -2.97
C VAL A 69 -7.98 -3.27 -4.35
N THR A 70 -8.97 -2.48 -4.79
CA THR A 70 -8.90 -1.75 -6.07
C THR A 70 -8.18 -0.40 -5.99
N ARG A 71 -7.74 0.01 -4.79
CA ARG A 71 -7.08 1.30 -4.55
C ARG A 71 -5.75 1.08 -3.83
N TRP A 72 -4.66 1.32 -4.53
CA TRP A 72 -3.32 1.10 -4.02
C TRP A 72 -3.01 1.97 -2.79
N SER A 73 -3.51 3.22 -2.70
CA SER A 73 -3.30 4.05 -1.49
C SER A 73 -3.98 3.46 -0.25
N SER A 74 -5.08 2.75 -0.43
CA SER A 74 -5.77 2.07 0.66
C SER A 74 -4.98 0.86 1.16
N ILE A 75 -4.30 0.15 0.25
CA ILE A 75 -3.38 -0.95 0.57
C ILE A 75 -2.15 -0.39 1.29
N PHE A 76 -1.56 0.69 0.77
CA PHE A 76 -0.46 1.39 1.43
C PHE A 76 -0.82 1.82 2.86
N LYS A 77 -1.94 2.52 3.05
CA LYS A 77 -2.43 2.94 4.38
C LYS A 77 -2.63 1.75 5.33
N MET A 78 -3.15 0.62 4.84
CA MET A 78 -3.29 -0.59 5.63
C MET A 78 -1.93 -1.15 6.06
N LEU A 79 -0.99 -1.33 5.13
CA LEU A 79 0.33 -1.87 5.44
C LEU A 79 1.14 -0.95 6.36
N GLN A 80 1.08 0.37 6.11
CA GLN A 80 1.69 1.38 6.98
C GLN A 80 1.11 1.31 8.40
N ARG A 81 -0.21 1.16 8.54
CA ARG A 81 -0.85 1.00 9.86
C ARG A 81 -0.41 -0.31 10.51
N TYR A 82 -0.38 -1.41 9.76
CA TYR A 82 0.06 -2.72 10.25
C TYR A 82 1.45 -2.66 10.88
N VAL A 83 2.43 -2.05 10.22
CA VAL A 83 3.79 -1.91 10.77
C VAL A 83 3.77 -1.22 12.13
N LYS A 84 2.97 -0.16 12.30
CA LYS A 84 2.85 0.59 13.57
C LYS A 84 2.15 -0.19 14.68
N VAL A 85 1.15 -1.02 14.35
CA VAL A 85 0.34 -1.72 15.36
C VAL A 85 0.81 -3.16 15.62
N ARG A 86 1.80 -3.65 14.88
CA ARG A 86 2.23 -5.05 14.92
C ARG A 86 2.54 -5.54 16.33
N ASP A 87 3.27 -4.77 17.12
CA ASP A 87 3.68 -5.20 18.45
C ASP A 87 2.50 -5.30 19.43
N ALA A 88 1.51 -4.41 19.31
CA ALA A 88 0.26 -4.53 20.05
C ALA A 88 -0.53 -5.79 19.63
N ILE A 89 -0.57 -6.11 18.33
CA ILE A 89 -1.26 -7.32 17.83
C ILE A 89 -0.61 -8.60 18.39
N LYS A 90 0.71 -8.63 18.62
CA LYS A 90 1.38 -9.82 19.20
C LYS A 90 0.87 -10.21 20.58
N ILE A 91 0.30 -9.26 21.32
CA ILE A 91 -0.23 -9.47 22.68
C ILE A 91 -1.61 -10.15 22.60
N VAL A 92 -2.36 -9.93 21.52
CA VAL A 92 -3.67 -10.54 21.28
C VAL A 92 -3.47 -12.01 20.85
N SER A 93 -3.48 -12.92 21.82
CA SER A 93 -3.15 -14.35 21.65
C SER A 93 -3.92 -15.04 20.52
N VAL A 94 -5.22 -14.76 20.40
CA VAL A 94 -6.13 -15.38 19.41
C VAL A 94 -5.72 -15.07 17.97
N VAL A 95 -5.23 -13.86 17.68
CA VAL A 95 -4.85 -13.44 16.32
C VAL A 95 -3.35 -13.53 16.07
N LYS A 96 -2.55 -13.83 17.09
CA LYS A 96 -1.09 -13.96 16.99
C LYS A 96 -0.68 -15.00 15.95
N VAL A 97 -1.44 -16.09 15.81
CA VAL A 97 -1.20 -17.14 14.80
C VAL A 97 -1.35 -16.64 13.35
N LEU A 98 -2.12 -15.56 13.16
CA LEU A 98 -2.39 -14.96 11.85
C LEU A 98 -1.36 -13.89 11.47
N LEU A 99 -0.46 -13.52 12.38
CA LEU A 99 0.57 -12.53 12.10
C LEU A 99 1.47 -13.02 10.95
N PRO A 100 1.81 -12.14 9.99
CA PRO A 100 2.88 -12.40 9.06
C PRO A 100 4.15 -12.84 9.80
N ARG A 101 4.75 -13.95 9.33
CA ARG A 101 5.98 -14.50 9.89
C ARG A 101 7.07 -13.42 9.94
N PRO A 102 8.06 -13.52 10.86
CA PRO A 102 9.14 -12.53 10.94
C PRO A 102 9.83 -12.25 9.59
N SER A 103 10.04 -13.29 8.77
CA SER A 103 10.59 -13.15 7.42
C SER A 103 9.68 -12.34 6.48
N THR A 104 8.37 -12.61 6.47
CA THR A 104 7.38 -11.85 5.71
C THR A 104 7.30 -10.41 6.19
N HIS A 105 7.31 -10.18 7.51
CA HIS A 105 7.30 -8.84 8.07
C HIS A 105 8.52 -8.02 7.64
N ARG A 106 9.72 -8.64 7.61
CA ARG A 106 10.94 -8.00 7.08
C ARG A 106 10.81 -7.60 5.62
N LYS A 107 9.96 -8.25 4.82
CA LYS A 107 9.64 -7.83 3.43
C LYS A 107 8.61 -6.70 3.39
N ILE A 108 7.65 -6.67 4.31
CA ILE A 108 6.62 -5.62 4.39
C ILE A 108 7.24 -4.25 4.67
N VAL A 109 8.23 -4.16 5.56
CA VAL A 109 8.84 -2.88 5.97
C VAL A 109 9.43 -2.10 4.78
N PRO A 110 10.38 -2.65 3.98
CA PRO A 110 10.92 -1.93 2.83
C PRO A 110 9.86 -1.68 1.76
N PHE A 111 8.91 -2.60 1.59
CA PHE A 111 7.80 -2.41 0.66
C PHE A 111 6.92 -1.20 1.02
N VAL A 112 6.65 -0.98 2.31
CA VAL A 112 5.93 0.20 2.79
C VAL A 112 6.69 1.49 2.50
N GLU A 113 8.01 1.50 2.65
CA GLU A 113 8.83 2.67 2.30
C GLU A 113 8.82 2.94 0.78
N THR A 114 8.89 1.90 -0.06
CA THR A 114 8.70 2.06 -1.51
C THR A 114 7.35 2.67 -1.85
N LEU A 115 6.25 2.17 -1.24
CA LEU A 115 4.92 2.71 -1.47
C LEU A 115 4.79 4.17 -0.99
N LYS A 116 5.48 4.55 0.08
CA LYS A 116 5.50 5.93 0.59
C LYS A 116 6.20 6.89 -0.36
N ASP A 117 7.30 6.46 -0.97
CA ASP A 117 7.99 7.26 -2.00
C ASP A 117 7.10 7.43 -3.23
N LEU A 118 6.44 6.35 -3.67
CA LEU A 118 5.48 6.40 -4.78
C LEU A 118 4.29 7.31 -4.47
N ASP A 119 3.79 7.32 -3.23
CA ASP A 119 2.72 8.22 -2.77
C ASP A 119 3.15 9.67 -2.77
N SER A 120 4.37 9.94 -2.30
CA SER A 120 4.94 11.29 -2.34
C SER A 120 5.07 11.80 -3.77
N VAL A 121 5.49 10.95 -4.71
CA VAL A 121 5.55 11.29 -6.14
C VAL A 121 4.16 11.52 -6.70
N CYS A 122 3.17 10.68 -6.37
CA CYS A 122 1.79 10.87 -6.80
C CYS A 122 1.20 12.20 -6.31
N ILE A 123 1.46 12.57 -5.05
CA ILE A 123 1.04 13.86 -4.47
C ILE A 123 1.74 15.00 -5.20
N ASN A 124 3.06 14.91 -5.41
CA ASN A 124 3.83 15.94 -6.10
C ASN A 124 3.40 16.14 -7.56
N LEU A 125 2.95 15.07 -8.23
CA LEU A 125 2.42 15.11 -9.60
C LEU A 125 1.01 15.74 -9.68
N GLN A 126 0.28 15.79 -8.58
CA GLN A 126 -1.06 16.38 -8.49
C GLN A 126 -1.05 17.87 -8.15
N ALA A 127 0.12 18.48 -7.95
CA ALA A 127 0.24 19.91 -7.70
C ALA A 127 -0.06 20.73 -8.98
N ASP A 128 -0.83 21.80 -8.82
CA ASP A 128 -1.33 22.62 -9.94
C ASP A 128 -0.23 23.38 -10.72
N ASP A 129 0.99 23.46 -10.17
CA ASP A 129 2.12 24.23 -10.70
C ASP A 129 3.12 23.40 -11.52
N ARG A 130 2.78 22.16 -11.90
CA ARG A 130 3.74 21.22 -12.52
C ARG A 130 3.83 21.35 -14.03
N THR A 131 5.07 21.41 -14.52
CA THR A 131 5.36 21.26 -15.95
C THR A 131 5.49 19.79 -16.34
N LEU A 132 5.31 19.48 -17.62
CA LEU A 132 5.56 18.13 -18.15
C LEU A 132 7.01 17.66 -17.98
N ALA A 133 7.97 18.59 -17.90
CA ALA A 133 9.37 18.28 -17.64
C ALA A 133 9.58 17.81 -16.19
N ASP A 134 8.95 18.46 -15.22
CA ASP A 134 8.98 18.05 -13.80
C ASP A 134 8.37 16.67 -13.63
N VAL A 135 7.24 16.43 -14.30
CA VAL A 135 6.59 15.11 -14.35
C VAL A 135 7.60 14.09 -14.87
N ARG A 136 8.22 14.32 -16.04
CA ARG A 136 9.18 13.39 -16.64
C ARG A 136 10.36 13.07 -15.71
N LEU A 137 10.94 14.08 -15.07
CA LEU A 137 12.05 13.91 -14.12
C LEU A 137 11.65 13.04 -12.91
N LEU A 138 10.47 13.26 -12.34
CA LEU A 138 9.95 12.45 -11.23
C LEU A 138 9.75 10.99 -11.66
N PHE A 139 9.24 10.77 -12.86
CA PHE A 139 9.06 9.43 -13.42
C PHE A 139 10.40 8.71 -13.64
N ASP A 140 11.36 9.37 -14.28
CA ASP A 140 12.68 8.79 -14.56
C ASP A 140 13.44 8.49 -13.25
N ALA A 141 13.31 9.34 -12.23
CA ALA A 141 13.88 9.12 -10.90
C ALA A 141 13.28 7.89 -10.19
N VAL A 142 11.95 7.72 -10.25
CA VAL A 142 11.25 6.56 -9.66
C VAL A 142 11.59 5.27 -10.41
N ALA A 143 11.60 5.31 -11.74
CA ALA A 143 11.96 4.18 -12.58
C ALA A 143 13.40 3.73 -12.32
N SER A 144 14.34 4.68 -12.23
CA SER A 144 15.74 4.41 -11.89
C SER A 144 15.89 3.82 -10.48
N LYS A 145 15.20 4.38 -9.48
CA LYS A 145 15.32 3.94 -8.08
C LYS A 145 14.79 2.53 -7.84
N TYR A 146 13.71 2.13 -8.52
CA TYR A 146 13.00 0.88 -8.26
C TYR A 146 13.12 -0.16 -9.37
N GLY A 147 13.84 0.15 -10.45
CA GLY A 147 14.07 -0.77 -11.56
C GLY A 147 12.81 -1.05 -12.38
N PHE A 148 11.88 -0.09 -12.48
CA PHE A 148 10.75 -0.22 -13.40
C PHE A 148 11.26 -0.07 -14.85
N SER A 149 11.44 -1.20 -15.54
CA SER A 149 11.84 -1.26 -16.96
C SER A 149 10.64 -1.18 -17.90
#